data_AF-A0A448W113-F1
#
_entry.id   AF-A0A448W113-F1
#
_cell.length_a   1.000
_cell.length_b   1.000
_cell.length_c   1.000
_cell.angle_alpha   90.00
_cell.angle_beta   90.00
_cell.angle_gamma   90.00
#
_symmetry.space_group_name_H-M   'P 1'
#
loop_
_entity.id
_entity.type
_entity.pdbx_description
1 polymer ?
#
loop_
_entity_poly.entity_id
_entity_poly.type
_entity_poly.pdbx_seq_one_letter_code
_entity_poly.pdbx_strand_id
1 'polypeptide(L)' 'MRFTDDEWMLMMLYSPGTRTGLIEELQKMQKSLTGRDRNLRRWTASLLAKLAEMTDAEYEALDLYPDE' A
#
# COMPACT_ATOMS: atom_id res chain seq x y z
N MET A 1 9.14 -11.36 0.69
CA MET A 1 8.12 -10.71 1.54
C MET A 1 6.74 -11.01 0.97
N ARG A 2 5.66 -11.15 1.77
CA ARG A 2 4.30 -11.44 1.28
C ARG A 2 3.31 -10.39 1.79
N PHE A 3 2.43 -9.90 0.91
CA PHE A 3 1.31 -9.03 1.27
C PHE A 3 0.11 -9.84 1.78
N THR A 4 -0.59 -9.27 2.74
CA THR A 4 -1.88 -9.76 3.24
C THR A 4 -3.02 -9.26 2.34
N ASP A 5 -4.21 -9.84 2.49
CA ASP A 5 -5.38 -9.45 1.68
C ASP A 5 -5.77 -7.97 1.93
N ASP A 6 -5.68 -7.50 3.19
CA ASP A 6 -5.93 -6.10 3.54
C ASP A 6 -4.91 -5.16 2.86
N GLU A 7 -3.65 -5.56 2.80
CA GLU A 7 -2.59 -4.79 2.13
C GLU A 7 -2.78 -4.79 0.61
N TRP A 8 -3.18 -5.91 0.02
CA TRP A 8 -3.56 -5.99 -1.40
C TRP A 8 -4.72 -5.04 -1.71
N MET A 9 -5.77 -5.07 -0.90
CA MET A 9 -6.91 -4.16 -1.06
C MET A 9 -6.47 -2.70 -0.94
N LEU A 10 -5.58 -2.35 0.00
CA LEU A 10 -5.05 -0.99 0.12
C LEU A 10 -4.24 -0.59 -1.12
N MET A 11 -3.41 -1.48 -1.68
CA MET A 11 -2.68 -1.19 -2.92
C MET A 11 -3.64 -0.94 -4.08
N MET A 12 -4.68 -1.76 -4.26
CA MET A 12 -5.67 -1.59 -5.33
C MET A 12 -6.51 -0.32 -5.19
N LEU A 13 -6.78 0.14 -3.97
CA LEU A 13 -7.60 1.33 -3.73
C LEU A 13 -6.81 2.64 -3.85
N TYR A 14 -5.54 2.64 -3.45
CA TYR A 14 -4.74 3.86 -3.33
C TYR A 14 -3.60 3.97 -4.34
N SER A 15 -3.33 2.94 -5.16
CA SER A 15 -2.23 3.02 -6.12
C SER A 15 -2.58 3.95 -7.28
N PRO A 16 -1.73 4.96 -7.56
CA PRO A 16 -1.81 5.74 -8.79
C PRO A 16 -1.04 5.08 -9.95
N GLY A 17 -0.60 3.82 -9.78
CA GLY A 17 0.17 3.07 -10.78
C GLY A 17 1.68 2.99 -10.51
N THR A 18 2.21 3.69 -9.49
CA THR A 18 3.64 3.64 -9.14
C THR A 18 3.85 3.36 -7.65
N ARG A 19 4.97 2.70 -7.30
CA ARG A 19 5.35 2.39 -5.91
C ARG A 19 5.48 3.66 -5.06
N THR A 20 6.21 4.65 -5.56
CA THR A 20 6.44 5.92 -4.88
C THR A 20 5.15 6.72 -4.74
N GLY A 21 4.31 6.77 -5.78
CA GLY A 21 3.00 7.41 -5.71
C GLY A 21 2.07 6.76 -4.69
N LEU A 22 2.04 5.42 -4.63
CA LEU A 22 1.29 4.69 -3.61
C LEU A 22 1.79 5.02 -2.19
N ILE A 23 3.12 5.06 -1.98
CA ILE A 23 3.70 5.46 -0.67
C ILE A 23 3.21 6.86 -0.26
N GLU A 24 3.21 7.81 -1.19
CA GLU A 24 2.74 9.18 -0.92
C GLU A 24 1.25 9.21 -0.55
N GLU A 25 0.39 8.52 -1.30
CA GLU A 25 -1.05 8.46 -1.02
C GLU A 25 -1.34 7.80 0.34
N LEU A 26 -0.65 6.70 0.66
CA LEU A 26 -0.76 6.04 1.96
C LEU A 26 -0.28 6.93 3.12
N GLN A 27 0.81 7.69 2.93
CA GLN A 27 1.29 8.65 3.93
C GLN A 27 0.32 9.82 4.12
N LYS A 28 -0.31 10.32 3.04
CA LYS A 28 -1.37 11.33 3.13
C LYS A 28 -2.57 10.78 3.90
N MET A 29 -3.01 9.57 3.59
CA MET A 29 -4.10 8.89 4.30
C MET A 29 -3.77 8.71 5.79
N GLN A 30 -2.54 8.31 6.15
CA GLN A 30 -2.16 8.17 7.56
C GLN A 30 -2.31 9.45 8.39
N LYS A 31 -2.16 10.63 7.76
CA LYS A 31 -2.32 11.93 8.43
C LYS A 31 -3.79 12.23 8.78
N SER A 32 -4.75 11.65 8.07
CA SER A 32 -6.18 11.83 8.37
C SER A 32 -6.74 10.79 9.36
N LEU A 33 -5.98 9.72 9.64
CA LEU A 33 -6.41 8.67 10.57
C LEU A 33 -6.51 9.18 12.01
N THR A 34 -7.60 8.81 12.66
CA THR A 34 -7.90 9.12 14.06
C THR A 34 -7.63 7.92 14.96
N GLY A 35 -7.81 8.10 16.28
CA GLY A 35 -7.67 7.00 17.25
C GLY A 35 -8.69 5.86 17.08
N ARG A 36 -9.72 6.04 16.26
CA ARG A 36 -10.70 5.00 15.91
C ARG A 36 -10.16 4.05 14.82
N ASP A 37 -9.19 4.49 14.03
CA ASP A 37 -8.72 3.81 12.83
C ASP A 37 -7.47 2.93 13.10
N ARG A 38 -7.41 2.29 14.27
CA ARG A 38 -6.20 1.59 14.74
C ARG A 38 -5.76 0.46 13.81
N ASN A 39 -6.71 -0.31 13.28
CA ASN A 39 -6.41 -1.41 12.37
C ASN A 39 -5.89 -0.89 11.03
N LEU A 40 -6.55 0.12 10.46
CA LEU A 40 -6.11 0.76 9.22
C LEU A 40 -4.71 1.36 9.37
N ARG A 41 -4.43 2.04 10.50
CA ARG A 41 -3.08 2.55 10.81
C ARG A 41 -2.05 1.42 10.84
N ARG A 42 -2.37 0.28 11.45
CA ARG A 42 -1.48 -0.89 11.51
C ARG A 42 -1.22 -1.47 10.12
N TRP A 43 -2.26 -1.68 9.32
CA TRP A 43 -2.13 -2.24 7.97
C TRP A 43 -1.33 -1.33 7.06
N THR A 44 -1.63 -0.03 7.05
CA THR A 44 -0.87 0.92 6.24
C THR A 44 0.57 1.06 6.70
N ALA A 45 0.85 1.01 8.01
CA ALA A 45 2.24 1.03 8.50
C ALA A 45 3.01 -0.22 8.07
N SER A 46 2.40 -1.40 8.16
CA SER A 46 2.97 -2.64 7.63
C SER A 46 3.23 -2.51 6.14
N LEU A 47 2.23 -2.13 5.34
CA LEU A 47 2.34 -1.95 3.90
C LEU A 47 3.47 -0.97 3.52
N LEU A 48 3.55 0.18 4.16
CA LEU A 48 4.60 1.17 3.90
C LEU A 48 6.01 0.62 4.14
N ALA A 49 6.21 -0.19 5.19
CA ALA A 49 7.50 -0.85 5.42
C ALA A 49 7.84 -1.82 4.29
N LYS A 50 6.85 -2.57 3.80
CA LYS A 50 7.01 -3.50 2.67
C LYS A 50 7.37 -2.78 1.37
N LEU A 51 6.65 -1.70 1.06
CA LEU A 51 6.91 -0.88 -0.12
C LEU A 51 8.28 -0.19 -0.06
N ALA A 52 8.76 0.16 1.13
CA ALA A 52 10.09 0.76 1.30
C ALA A 52 11.23 -0.23 1.05
N GLU A 53 11.03 -1.52 1.37
CA GLU A 53 12.02 -2.58 1.14
C GLU A 53 12.05 -3.09 -0.30
N MET A 54 10.97 -2.90 -1.08
CA MET A 54 10.90 -3.34 -2.47
C MET A 54 11.35 -2.27 -3.46
N THR A 55 11.81 -2.71 -4.62
CA THR A 55 12.18 -1.84 -5.76
C THR A 55 10.97 -1.49 -6.64
N ASP A 56 11.12 -0.47 -7.49
CA ASP A 56 10.07 -0.11 -8.46
C ASP A 56 9.79 -1.27 -9.45
N ALA A 57 10.83 -2.00 -9.87
CA ALA A 57 10.68 -3.15 -10.78
C ALA A 57 9.93 -4.33 -10.12
N GLU A 58 10.20 -4.61 -8.85
CA GLU A 58 9.45 -5.63 -8.10
C GLU A 58 7.98 -5.22 -7.90
N TYR A 59 7.72 -3.92 -7.76
CA TYR A 59 6.37 -3.39 -7.66
C TYR A 59 5.62 -3.46 -9.00
N GLU A 60 6.26 -3.12 -10.13
CA GLU A 60 5.67 -3.26 -11.47
C GLU A 60 5.34 -4.70 -11.83
N ALA A 61 6.09 -5.66 -11.27
CA ALA A 61 5.79 -7.08 -11.41
C ALA A 61 4.57 -7.53 -10.56
N LEU A 62 4.06 -6.68 -9.66
CA LEU A 62 2.78 -6.93 -9.00
C LEU A 62 1.66 -6.66 -10.00
N ASP A 63 1.01 -7.72 -10.42
CA ASP A 63 -0.21 -7.62 -11.21
C ASP A 63 -1.39 -7.19 -10.31
N LEU A 64 -1.45 -5.89 -10.00
CA LEU A 64 -2.47 -5.31 -9.12
C LEU A 64 -3.87 -5.36 -9.75
N TYR A 65 -3.93 -5.41 -11.07
CA TYR A 65 -5.15 -5.48 -11.86
C TYR A 65 -4.95 -6.49 -12.99
N PRO A 66 -5.04 -7.80 -12.69
CA PRO A 66 -4.97 -8.81 -13.73
C PRO A 66 -6.09 -8.55 -14.75
N ASP A 67 -5.71 -8.45 -16.02
CA ASP A 67 -6.69 -8.46 -17.11
C ASP A 67 -7.49 -9.78 -17.01
N GLU A 68 -8.83 -9.69 -17.01
CA GLU A 68 -9.78 -10.82 -16.87
C GLU A 68 -9.50 -12.00 -17.81
#